data_AF-A0A7X7LH00-F1
#
_entry.id   AF-A0A7X7LH00-F1
#
_cell.length_a   1.000
_cell.length_b   1.000
_cell.length_c   1.000
_cell.angle_alpha   90.00
_cell.angle_beta   90.00
_cell.angle_gamma   90.00
#
_symmetry.space_group_name_H-M   'P 1'
#
loop_
_entity.id
_entity.type
_entity.pdbx_description
1 polymer ?
#
loop_
_entity_poly.entity_id
_entity_poly.type
_entity_poly.pdbx_seq_one_letter_code
_entity_poly.pdbx_strand_id
1 'polypeptide(L)'
;MRKIYLFFIGAVFFSSVTALGQDTIKVMQYNLLNYGYYTSYCTYQNNSVDQKDIYLKQIIDYVMPDIFTVCELGSLNSNTTRILNNVLNTNGRNYYQNAGYTNQAGSSIVNMLYFDSRKFGLKWQGIANSTLRDINVYTLYYKSDDLAVNPDTAFVTCVVAHLKAGSSSSDQQMRSTMVQNALNYLKTKNISN
;
A
#
# COMPACT_ATOMS: atom_id res chain seq x y z
N MET A 1 -10.98 -1.45 80.58
CA MET A 1 -11.14 -0.52 79.43
C MET A 1 -10.92 -1.32 78.16
N ARG A 2 -11.97 -1.56 77.37
CA ARG A 2 -11.94 -2.48 76.22
C ARG A 2 -11.68 -1.66 74.95
N LYS A 3 -10.53 -1.86 74.31
CA LYS A 3 -10.15 -1.14 73.07
C LYS A 3 -10.89 -1.78 71.88
N ILE A 4 -11.67 -0.98 71.16
CA ILE A 4 -12.33 -1.36 69.90
C ILE A 4 -11.47 -0.81 68.76
N TYR A 5 -11.00 -1.69 67.89
CA TYR A 5 -10.28 -1.33 66.68
C TYR A 5 -11.27 -1.35 65.51
N LEU A 6 -11.55 -0.19 64.92
CA LEU A 6 -12.32 -0.08 63.68
C LEU A 6 -11.39 -0.34 62.49
N PHE A 7 -11.66 -1.42 61.76
CA PHE A 7 -11.00 -1.74 60.51
C PHE A 7 -11.76 -1.08 59.36
N PHE A 8 -11.20 -0.04 58.77
CA PHE A 8 -11.73 0.59 57.55
C PHE A 8 -11.37 -0.30 56.36
N ILE A 9 -12.34 -1.06 55.84
CA ILE A 9 -12.20 -1.77 54.57
C ILE A 9 -12.53 -0.78 53.45
N GLY A 10 -11.50 -0.19 52.84
CA GLY A 10 -11.65 0.61 51.64
C GLY A 10 -11.93 -0.30 50.44
N ALA A 11 -13.11 -0.21 49.86
CA ALA A 11 -13.44 -0.91 48.61
C ALA A 11 -12.70 -0.25 47.44
N VAL A 12 -11.65 -0.90 46.93
CA VAL A 12 -10.96 -0.49 45.70
C VAL A 12 -11.78 -0.98 44.52
N PHE A 13 -12.53 -0.07 43.89
CA PHE A 13 -13.17 -0.32 42.60
C PHE A 13 -12.09 -0.34 41.51
N PHE A 14 -11.70 -1.54 41.06
CA PHE A 14 -10.90 -1.71 39.85
C PHE A 14 -11.80 -1.52 38.63
N SER A 15 -11.85 -0.31 38.11
CA SER A 15 -12.40 -0.03 36.78
C SER A 15 -11.48 -0.66 35.74
N SER A 16 -11.90 -1.73 35.08
CA SER A 16 -11.21 -2.30 33.93
C SER A 16 -11.28 -1.33 32.76
N VAL A 17 -10.25 -0.51 32.59
CA VAL A 17 -10.06 0.32 31.40
C VAL A 17 -9.68 -0.60 30.25
N THR A 18 -10.62 -0.84 29.33
CA THR A 18 -10.29 -1.48 28.06
C THR A 18 -9.66 -0.42 27.16
N ALA A 19 -8.33 -0.44 27.06
CA ALA A 19 -7.63 0.38 26.07
C ALA A 19 -7.87 -0.21 24.68
N LEU A 20 -8.77 0.41 23.90
CA LEU A 20 -8.94 0.10 22.47
C LEU A 20 -7.84 0.84 21.67
N GLY A 21 -6.61 0.35 21.76
CA GLY A 21 -5.44 0.97 21.11
C GLY A 21 -5.09 0.40 19.73
N GLN A 22 -5.94 -0.45 19.14
CA GLN A 22 -5.63 -1.14 17.89
C GLN A 22 -6.47 -0.56 16.75
N ASP A 23 -5.84 0.27 15.90
CA ASP A 23 -6.40 0.57 14.58
C ASP A 23 -6.17 -0.62 13.65
N THR A 24 -7.07 -0.80 12.69
CA THR A 24 -6.95 -1.84 11.66
C THR A 24 -6.50 -1.20 10.35
N ILE A 25 -5.46 -1.77 9.75
CA ILE A 25 -4.97 -1.37 8.43
C ILE A 25 -5.55 -2.31 7.39
N LYS A 26 -6.30 -1.75 6.44
CA LYS A 26 -6.82 -2.50 5.29
C LYS A 26 -5.92 -2.29 4.08
N VAL A 27 -5.34 -3.39 3.59
CA VAL A 27 -4.44 -3.39 2.43
C VAL A 27 -5.12 -4.10 1.26
N MET A 28 -5.04 -3.50 0.07
CA MET A 28 -5.52 -4.08 -1.19
C MET A 28 -4.40 -4.03 -2.24
N GLN A 29 -4.11 -5.17 -2.86
CA GLN A 29 -3.28 -5.28 -4.06
C GLN A 29 -4.16 -5.70 -5.24
N TYR A 30 -4.02 -5.04 -6.38
CA TYR A 30 -4.87 -5.32 -7.54
C TYR A 30 -4.11 -5.24 -8.86
N ASN A 31 -4.24 -6.27 -9.70
CA ASN A 31 -3.74 -6.20 -11.07
C ASN A 31 -4.80 -5.53 -11.95
N LEU A 32 -4.44 -4.41 -12.58
CA LEU A 32 -5.36 -3.58 -13.36
C LEU A 32 -5.55 -4.01 -14.81
N LEU A 33 -4.83 -5.03 -15.29
CA LEU A 33 -4.86 -5.58 -16.65
C LEU A 33 -4.61 -4.52 -17.74
N ASN A 34 -3.39 -4.01 -17.90
CA ASN A 34 -3.05 -2.92 -18.83
C ASN A 34 -3.94 -1.66 -18.71
N TYR A 35 -4.15 -1.11 -17.52
CA TYR A 35 -4.93 0.13 -17.37
C TYR A 35 -4.24 1.30 -18.07
N GLY A 36 -4.94 1.96 -19.01
CA GLY A 36 -4.37 3.09 -19.76
C GLY A 36 -3.18 2.73 -20.66
N TYR A 37 -2.98 1.44 -20.95
CA TYR A 37 -2.04 0.94 -21.94
C TYR A 37 -2.77 0.02 -22.92
N TYR A 38 -2.54 0.19 -24.22
CA TYR A 38 -3.23 -0.54 -25.26
C TYR A 38 -2.24 -1.33 -26.12
N THR A 39 -2.61 -2.56 -26.45
CA THR A 39 -1.88 -3.45 -27.37
C THR A 39 -2.77 -3.84 -28.54
N SER A 40 -2.26 -4.63 -29.48
CA SER A 40 -3.07 -5.14 -30.61
C SER A 40 -4.27 -6.00 -30.17
N TYR A 41 -4.17 -6.67 -29.03
CA TYR A 41 -5.21 -7.55 -28.48
C TYR A 41 -5.94 -6.95 -27.27
N CYS A 42 -5.41 -5.86 -26.70
CA CYS A 42 -5.93 -5.15 -25.55
C CYS A 42 -6.19 -3.69 -25.97
N THR A 43 -7.28 -3.47 -26.69
CA THR A 43 -7.61 -2.19 -27.34
C THR A 43 -8.59 -1.39 -26.48
N TYR A 44 -8.83 -0.13 -26.81
CA TYR A 44 -9.86 0.66 -26.11
C TYR A 44 -11.24 -0.02 -26.10
N GLN A 45 -11.59 -0.81 -27.13
CA GLN A 45 -12.88 -1.48 -27.21
C GLN A 45 -13.07 -2.58 -26.15
N ASN A 46 -12.01 -3.30 -25.78
CA ASN A 46 -12.08 -4.37 -24.78
C ASN A 46 -11.33 -4.04 -23.47
N ASN A 47 -10.72 -2.87 -23.39
CA ASN A 47 -9.89 -2.40 -22.28
C ASN A 47 -10.12 -0.92 -21.97
N SER A 48 -11.32 -0.39 -22.20
CA SER A 48 -11.65 1.03 -22.02
C SER A 48 -11.24 1.52 -20.62
N VAL A 49 -10.31 2.48 -20.58
CA VAL A 49 -9.86 3.08 -19.31
C VAL A 49 -10.99 3.81 -18.60
N ASP A 50 -11.96 4.36 -19.33
CA ASP A 50 -13.12 5.05 -18.75
C ASP A 50 -14.05 4.06 -18.04
N GLN A 51 -14.31 2.89 -18.64
CA GLN A 51 -15.07 1.83 -17.98
C GLN A 51 -14.32 1.28 -16.76
N LYS A 52 -13.00 1.13 -16.86
CA LYS A 52 -12.18 0.69 -15.73
C LYS A 52 -12.22 1.65 -14.56
N ASP A 53 -12.25 2.95 -14.79
CA ASP A 53 -12.42 3.93 -13.71
C ASP A 53 -13.71 3.66 -12.93
N ILE A 54 -14.82 3.46 -13.65
CA ILE A 54 -16.13 3.22 -13.06
C ILE A 54 -16.12 1.96 -12.21
N TYR A 55 -15.64 0.83 -12.76
CA TYR A 55 -15.64 -0.44 -12.04
C TYR A 55 -14.63 -0.48 -10.91
N LEU A 56 -13.43 0.05 -11.11
CA LEU A 56 -12.44 0.13 -10.04
C LEU A 56 -12.95 1.02 -8.90
N LYS A 57 -13.64 2.12 -9.23
CA LYS A 57 -14.25 2.99 -8.22
C LYS A 57 -15.29 2.26 -7.40
N GLN A 58 -16.15 1.43 -8.01
CA GLN A 58 -17.11 0.59 -7.26
C GLN A 58 -16.40 -0.36 -6.29
N ILE A 59 -15.29 -0.97 -6.71
CA ILE A 59 -14.49 -1.83 -5.84
C ILE A 59 -13.88 -1.02 -4.69
N ILE A 60 -13.31 0.16 -4.97
CA ILE A 60 -12.74 1.05 -3.94
C ILE A 60 -13.81 1.57 -2.98
N ASP A 61 -15.01 1.91 -3.47
CA ASP A 61 -16.15 2.35 -2.64
C ASP A 61 -16.58 1.26 -1.66
N TYR A 62 -16.52 -0.01 -2.07
CA TYR A 62 -16.83 -1.14 -1.21
C TYR A 62 -15.68 -1.48 -0.24
N VAL A 63 -14.45 -1.58 -0.76
CA VAL A 63 -13.30 -2.04 0.03
C VAL A 63 -12.82 -0.95 0.98
N MET A 64 -12.75 0.31 0.55
CA MET A 64 -12.13 1.44 1.26
C MET A 64 -10.77 1.06 1.90
N PRO A 65 -9.75 0.74 1.07
CA PRO A 65 -8.43 0.36 1.58
C PRO A 65 -7.69 1.55 2.18
N ASP A 66 -6.90 1.35 3.23
CA ASP A 66 -5.99 2.37 3.76
C ASP A 66 -4.68 2.41 2.94
N ILE A 67 -4.28 1.27 2.38
CA ILE A 67 -3.17 1.14 1.44
C ILE A 67 -3.67 0.38 0.20
N PHE A 68 -3.56 1.01 -0.97
CA PHE A 68 -3.94 0.43 -2.25
C PHE A 68 -2.73 0.35 -3.17
N THR A 69 -2.43 -0.85 -3.64
CA THR A 69 -1.29 -1.13 -4.50
C THR A 69 -1.77 -1.76 -5.79
N VAL A 70 -1.14 -1.38 -6.90
CA VAL A 70 -1.53 -1.85 -8.22
C VAL A 70 -0.35 -2.32 -9.03
N CYS A 71 -0.60 -3.24 -9.94
CA CYS A 71 0.27 -3.52 -11.07
C CYS A 71 -0.51 -3.40 -12.39
N GLU A 72 0.23 -3.42 -13.49
CA GLU A 72 -0.31 -3.24 -14.84
C GLU A 72 -0.96 -1.87 -15.09
N LEU A 73 -0.42 -0.83 -14.46
CA LEU A 73 -0.73 0.56 -14.77
C LEU A 73 0.11 1.00 -15.98
N GLY A 74 -0.48 1.54 -17.04
CA GLY A 74 0.28 2.04 -18.19
C GLY A 74 1.29 3.10 -17.79
N SER A 75 2.49 3.08 -18.38
CA SER A 75 3.66 3.85 -17.94
C SER A 75 3.61 5.36 -18.19
N LEU A 76 2.47 5.92 -18.62
CA LEU A 76 2.28 7.37 -18.58
C LEU A 76 1.92 7.77 -17.14
N ASN A 77 2.70 8.66 -16.53
CA ASN A 77 2.44 9.11 -15.16
C ASN A 77 1.05 9.75 -14.98
N SER A 78 0.44 10.26 -16.07
CA SER A 78 -0.96 10.70 -16.05
C SER A 78 -1.95 9.61 -15.63
N ASN A 79 -1.65 8.32 -15.88
CA ASN A 79 -2.48 7.21 -15.42
C ASN A 79 -2.46 7.07 -13.88
N THR A 80 -1.33 7.40 -13.24
CA THR A 80 -1.23 7.47 -11.77
C THR A 80 -2.18 8.53 -11.21
N THR A 81 -2.11 9.74 -11.76
CA THR A 81 -2.98 10.85 -11.36
C THR A 81 -4.44 10.59 -11.71
N ARG A 82 -4.71 9.84 -12.78
CA ARG A 82 -6.06 9.45 -13.19
C ARG A 82 -6.73 8.55 -12.14
N ILE A 83 -6.07 7.49 -11.67
CA ILE A 83 -6.60 6.66 -10.59
C ILE A 83 -6.84 7.49 -9.33
N LEU A 84 -5.89 8.37 -8.99
CA LEU A 84 -6.05 9.24 -7.83
C LEU A 84 -7.33 10.09 -7.92
N ASN A 85 -7.55 10.76 -9.05
CA ASN A 85 -8.62 11.74 -9.20
C ASN A 85 -9.98 11.13 -9.56
N ASN A 86 -10.00 10.08 -10.39
CA ASN A 86 -11.24 9.52 -10.92
C ASN A 86 -11.76 8.33 -10.11
N VAL A 87 -10.92 7.73 -9.26
CA VAL A 87 -11.25 6.51 -8.52
C VAL A 87 -11.16 6.77 -7.01
N LEU A 88 -9.98 7.11 -6.52
CA LEU A 88 -9.71 7.17 -5.08
C LEU A 88 -10.33 8.40 -4.41
N ASN A 89 -10.02 9.59 -4.93
CA ASN A 89 -10.50 10.88 -4.42
C ASN A 89 -11.81 11.30 -5.09
N THR A 90 -12.83 10.46 -4.91
CA THR A 90 -14.19 10.70 -5.40
C THR A 90 -15.22 10.43 -4.30
N ASN A 91 -16.49 10.74 -4.56
CA ASN A 91 -17.60 10.51 -3.60
C ASN A 91 -17.36 11.15 -2.23
N GLY A 92 -16.80 12.37 -2.21
CA GLY A 92 -16.48 13.11 -0.99
C GLY A 92 -15.12 12.74 -0.36
N ARG A 93 -14.43 11.71 -0.86
CA ARG A 93 -13.04 11.43 -0.46
C ARG A 93 -12.09 12.37 -1.20
N ASN A 94 -11.12 12.91 -0.48
CA ASN A 94 -10.09 13.80 -1.00
C ASN A 94 -8.73 13.60 -0.30
N TYR A 95 -8.57 12.47 0.38
CA TYR A 95 -7.49 12.22 1.32
C TYR A 95 -6.53 11.13 0.86
N TYR A 96 -6.77 10.45 -0.26
CA TYR A 96 -5.77 9.54 -0.82
C TYR A 96 -4.62 10.34 -1.43
N GLN A 97 -3.42 9.81 -1.29
CA GLN A 97 -2.20 10.27 -1.94
C GLN A 97 -1.51 9.08 -2.62
N ASN A 98 -0.71 9.35 -3.65
CA ASN A 98 0.14 8.36 -4.29
C ASN A 98 1.60 8.54 -3.86
N ALA A 99 2.37 7.44 -3.85
CA ALA A 99 3.82 7.51 -3.73
C ALA A 99 4.45 8.19 -4.97
N GLY A 100 5.78 8.32 -5.01
CA GLY A 100 6.48 8.77 -6.21
C GLY A 100 6.43 7.74 -7.34
N TYR A 101 6.11 8.19 -8.55
CA TYR A 101 6.11 7.37 -9.77
C TYR A 101 7.53 6.95 -10.17
N THR A 102 7.70 5.70 -10.58
CA THR A 102 8.97 5.19 -11.15
C THR A 102 8.73 4.27 -12.34
N ASN A 103 9.72 4.21 -13.23
CA ASN A 103 9.79 3.21 -14.30
C ASN A 103 11.24 3.01 -14.75
N GLN A 104 12.12 2.63 -13.82
CA GLN A 104 13.55 2.47 -14.11
C GLN A 104 13.81 1.34 -15.12
N ALA A 105 12.97 0.30 -15.10
CA ALA A 105 13.01 -0.78 -16.08
C ALA A 105 12.57 -0.37 -17.50
N GLY A 106 11.98 0.81 -17.69
CA GLY A 106 11.45 1.25 -18.98
C GLY A 106 10.30 0.38 -19.51
N SER A 107 9.50 -0.20 -18.62
CA SER A 107 8.38 -1.08 -18.98
C SER A 107 7.21 -0.27 -19.55
N SER A 108 6.38 -0.89 -20.38
CA SER A 108 5.11 -0.30 -20.84
C SER A 108 4.06 -0.22 -19.73
N ILE A 109 4.25 -0.99 -18.66
CA ILE A 109 3.37 -1.05 -17.50
C ILE A 109 4.18 -1.04 -16.20
N VAL A 110 3.66 -0.35 -15.19
CA VAL A 110 4.32 -0.09 -13.91
C VAL A 110 3.45 -0.55 -12.74
N ASN A 111 4.02 -0.49 -11.54
CA ASN A 111 3.27 -0.60 -10.30
C ASN A 111 3.07 0.78 -9.68
N MET A 112 2.13 0.86 -8.74
CA MET A 112 1.91 2.08 -7.98
C MET A 112 1.37 1.77 -6.58
N LEU A 113 1.69 2.63 -5.61
CA LEU A 113 1.09 2.63 -4.28
C LEU A 113 0.35 3.93 -4.03
N TYR A 114 -0.86 3.80 -3.49
CA TYR A 114 -1.71 4.85 -2.97
C TYR A 114 -2.02 4.57 -1.49
N PHE A 115 -2.21 5.60 -0.70
CA PHE A 115 -2.48 5.47 0.74
C PHE A 115 -3.42 6.57 1.24
N ASP A 116 -4.18 6.26 2.29
CA ASP A 116 -4.96 7.25 3.04
C ASP A 116 -4.01 8.16 3.82
N SER A 117 -3.92 9.42 3.37
CA SER A 117 -3.00 10.42 3.95
C SER A 117 -3.39 10.87 5.35
N ARG A 118 -4.60 10.54 5.84
CA ARG A 118 -4.99 10.78 7.23
C ARG A 118 -4.30 9.79 8.16
N LYS A 119 -4.13 8.54 7.72
CA LYS A 119 -3.50 7.47 8.49
C LYS A 119 -2.01 7.32 8.23
N PHE A 120 -1.54 7.63 7.03
CA PHE A 120 -0.16 7.37 6.63
C PHE A 120 0.53 8.58 6.04
N GLY A 121 1.86 8.61 6.16
CA GLY A 121 2.73 9.39 5.30
C GLY A 121 3.80 8.51 4.67
N LEU A 122 4.30 8.90 3.51
CA LEU A 122 5.41 8.21 2.87
C LEU A 122 6.72 8.61 3.56
N LYS A 123 7.42 7.64 4.16
CA LYS A 123 8.74 7.84 4.76
C LYS A 123 9.84 7.74 3.72
N TRP A 124 9.78 6.71 2.88
CA TRP A 124 10.83 6.39 1.92
C TRP A 124 10.28 5.50 0.80
N GLN A 125 10.94 5.52 -0.35
CA GLN A 125 10.70 4.55 -1.42
C GLN A 125 11.96 4.24 -2.22
N GLY A 126 11.98 3.09 -2.88
CA GLY A 126 13.05 2.68 -3.77
C GLY A 126 12.64 1.53 -4.71
N ILE A 127 13.60 1.10 -5.50
CA ILE A 127 13.42 0.08 -6.55
C ILE A 127 14.38 -1.06 -6.27
N ALA A 128 13.83 -2.23 -5.96
CA ALA A 128 14.57 -3.42 -5.55
C ALA A 128 14.97 -4.32 -6.73
N ASN A 129 14.37 -4.10 -7.90
CA ASN A 129 14.67 -4.78 -9.15
C ASN A 129 14.22 -3.88 -10.32
N SER A 130 14.96 -3.90 -11.43
CA SER A 130 14.59 -3.20 -12.67
C SER A 130 14.88 -4.03 -13.94
N THR A 131 15.08 -5.34 -13.83
CA THR A 131 15.45 -6.21 -14.98
C THR A 131 14.38 -6.31 -16.07
N LEU A 132 13.10 -6.25 -15.69
CA LEU A 132 11.96 -6.34 -16.63
C LEU A 132 10.88 -5.32 -16.26
N ARG A 133 10.60 -5.24 -14.96
CA ARG A 133 9.73 -4.26 -14.33
C ARG A 133 10.34 -3.85 -13.01
N ASP A 134 9.99 -2.66 -12.56
CA ASP A 134 10.32 -2.22 -11.22
C ASP A 134 9.66 -3.17 -10.20
N ILE A 135 10.42 -3.59 -9.18
CA ILE A 135 9.84 -4.04 -7.91
C ILE A 135 9.98 -2.88 -6.95
N ASN A 136 8.86 -2.27 -6.61
CA ASN A 136 8.83 -1.06 -5.80
C ASN A 136 8.82 -1.44 -4.32
N VAL A 137 9.61 -0.72 -3.52
CA VAL A 137 9.58 -0.82 -2.06
C VAL A 137 9.18 0.54 -1.53
N TYR A 138 8.13 0.57 -0.72
CA TYR A 138 7.61 1.77 -0.08
C TYR A 138 7.59 1.55 1.43
N THR A 139 8.08 2.51 2.20
CA THR A 139 7.93 2.53 3.64
C THR A 139 7.02 3.69 4.02
N LEU A 140 5.88 3.36 4.63
CA LEU A 140 4.94 4.30 5.19
C LEU A 140 5.15 4.40 6.70
N TYR A 141 4.92 5.58 7.27
CA TYR A 141 4.80 5.76 8.72
C TYR A 141 3.34 6.01 9.09
N TYR A 142 2.88 5.41 10.19
CA TYR A 142 1.55 5.64 10.72
C TYR A 142 1.47 7.01 11.41
N LYS A 143 0.36 7.71 11.24
CA LYS A 143 0.07 9.00 11.86
C LYS A 143 -0.77 8.77 13.10
N SER A 144 -0.14 8.36 14.20
CA SER A 144 -0.82 8.27 15.50
C SER A 144 -1.26 9.67 15.96
N ASP A 145 -2.31 9.72 16.78
CA ASP A 145 -2.86 10.98 17.30
C ASP A 145 -1.83 11.78 18.10
N ASP A 146 -0.88 11.10 18.74
CA ASP A 146 0.18 11.67 19.57
C ASP A 146 1.50 11.92 18.80
N LEU A 147 1.57 11.66 17.49
CA LEU A 147 2.82 11.69 16.72
C LEU A 147 3.58 13.03 16.82
N ALA A 148 2.86 14.14 17.01
CA ALA A 148 3.44 15.47 17.15
C ALA A 148 4.18 15.69 18.48
N VAL A 149 3.81 14.95 19.53
CA VAL A 149 4.40 15.07 20.88
C VAL A 149 5.24 13.84 21.26
N ASN A 150 4.95 12.69 20.64
CA ASN A 150 5.68 11.44 20.79
C ASN A 150 6.05 10.93 19.39
N PRO A 151 7.29 11.14 18.93
CA PRO A 151 7.67 10.82 17.55
C PRO A 151 7.83 9.31 17.28
N ASP A 152 7.51 8.44 18.23
CA ASP A 152 7.51 7.00 18.05
C ASP A 152 6.26 6.56 17.26
N THR A 153 6.45 5.74 16.23
CA THR A 153 5.35 5.26 15.38
C THR A 153 5.67 3.95 14.68
N ALA A 154 4.62 3.27 14.25
CA ALA A 154 4.71 2.07 13.43
C ALA A 154 5.08 2.41 11.98
N PHE A 155 5.90 1.56 11.38
CA PHE A 155 6.25 1.61 9.96
C PHE A 155 5.69 0.39 9.23
N VAL A 156 5.17 0.61 8.02
CA VAL A 156 4.70 -0.46 7.13
C VAL A 156 5.51 -0.40 5.85
N THR A 157 6.21 -1.49 5.54
CA THR A 157 6.93 -1.63 4.27
C THR A 157 6.13 -2.49 3.30
N CYS A 158 5.78 -1.94 2.15
CA CYS A 158 5.13 -2.63 1.05
C CYS A 158 6.14 -2.92 -0.07
N VAL A 159 6.25 -4.18 -0.47
CA VAL A 159 7.04 -4.62 -1.63
C VAL A 159 6.06 -5.02 -2.73
N VAL A 160 5.99 -4.21 -3.79
CA VAL A 160 5.03 -4.38 -4.89
C VAL A 160 5.75 -4.91 -6.12
N ALA A 161 5.33 -6.09 -6.58
CA ALA A 161 5.99 -6.80 -7.67
C ALA A 161 4.99 -7.30 -8.72
N HIS A 162 5.33 -7.08 -10.00
CA HIS A 162 4.71 -7.77 -11.13
C HIS A 162 5.77 -8.57 -11.89
N LEU A 163 5.93 -9.82 -11.46
CA LEU A 163 6.98 -10.72 -11.97
C LEU A 163 6.72 -11.15 -13.43
N LYS A 164 7.75 -11.71 -14.08
CA LYS A 164 7.64 -12.28 -15.43
C LYS A 164 6.56 -13.37 -15.51
N ALA A 165 5.48 -13.11 -16.23
CA ALA A 165 4.45 -14.10 -16.52
C ALA A 165 4.94 -15.16 -17.53
N GLY A 166 4.27 -16.30 -17.61
CA GLY A 166 4.60 -17.41 -18.51
C GLY A 166 5.26 -18.60 -17.81
N SER A 167 5.28 -19.73 -18.52
CA SER A 167 5.67 -21.04 -18.00
C SER A 167 6.94 -21.61 -18.62
N SER A 168 7.55 -20.94 -19.60
CA SER A 168 8.81 -21.41 -20.19
C SER A 168 9.96 -21.35 -19.18
N SER A 169 11.03 -22.12 -19.42
CA SER A 169 12.21 -22.11 -18.54
C SER A 169 12.83 -20.72 -18.44
N SER A 170 12.82 -19.92 -19.51
CA SER A 170 13.31 -18.54 -19.49
C SER A 170 12.40 -17.62 -18.67
N ASP A 171 11.08 -17.81 -18.72
CA ASP A 171 10.14 -17.06 -17.87
C ASP A 171 10.38 -17.34 -16.38
N GLN A 172 10.56 -18.62 -16.04
CA GLN A 172 10.84 -19.06 -14.68
C GLN A 172 12.18 -18.49 -14.17
N GLN A 173 13.23 -18.57 -14.99
CA GLN A 173 14.53 -18.01 -14.65
C GLN A 173 14.46 -16.49 -14.44
N MET A 174 13.76 -15.77 -15.32
CA MET A 174 13.61 -14.32 -15.19
C MET A 174 12.84 -13.94 -13.94
N ARG A 175 11.76 -14.65 -13.58
CA ARG A 175 11.09 -14.43 -12.27
C ARG A 175 12.04 -14.67 -11.10
N SER A 176 12.82 -15.74 -11.15
CA SER A 176 13.79 -16.08 -10.10
C SER A 176 14.80 -14.95 -9.92
N THR A 177 15.37 -14.43 -11.01
CA THR A 177 16.27 -13.26 -10.99
C THR A 177 15.59 -12.04 -10.37
N MET A 178 14.35 -11.71 -10.78
CA MET A 178 13.62 -10.56 -10.24
C MET A 178 13.43 -10.67 -8.71
N VAL A 179 13.05 -11.86 -8.21
CA VAL A 179 12.86 -12.10 -6.77
C VAL A 179 14.20 -12.07 -6.03
N GLN A 180 15.26 -12.67 -6.59
CA GLN A 180 16.59 -12.64 -5.97
C GLN A 180 17.13 -11.22 -5.83
N ASN A 181 16.97 -10.38 -6.85
CA ASN A 181 17.31 -8.96 -6.78
C ASN A 181 16.57 -8.27 -5.63
N ALA A 182 15.26 -8.51 -5.53
CA ALA A 182 14.45 -7.92 -4.46
C ALA A 182 14.88 -8.38 -3.06
N LEU A 183 15.10 -9.68 -2.86
CA LEU A 183 15.55 -10.21 -1.56
C LEU A 183 16.94 -9.69 -1.17
N ASN A 184 17.87 -9.61 -2.13
CA ASN A 184 19.19 -9.04 -1.89
C ASN A 184 19.10 -7.56 -1.53
N TYR A 185 18.26 -6.80 -2.23
CA TYR A 185 18.02 -5.40 -1.92
C TYR A 185 17.51 -5.21 -0.49
N LEU A 186 16.48 -5.95 -0.07
CA LEU A 186 15.90 -5.86 1.28
C LEU A 186 16.92 -6.19 2.37
N LYS A 187 17.76 -7.21 2.15
CA LYS A 187 18.87 -7.56 3.06
C LYS A 187 19.89 -6.42 3.18
N THR A 188 20.34 -5.85 2.05
CA THR A 188 21.37 -4.79 2.07
C THR A 188 20.91 -3.48 2.71
N LYS A 189 19.60 -3.21 2.68
CA LYS A 189 19.02 -1.98 3.24
C LYS A 189 18.57 -2.12 4.68
N ASN A 190 18.74 -3.30 5.31
CA ASN A 190 18.13 -3.64 6.60
C ASN A 190 16.64 -3.29 6.66
N ILE A 191 15.94 -3.44 5.52
CA ILE A 191 14.47 -3.25 5.47
C ILE A 191 13.76 -4.44 6.16
N SER A 192 14.54 -5.42 6.59
CA SER A 192 14.16 -6.48 7.52
C SER A 192 15.39 -6.82 8.38
N ASN A 193 15.42 -6.25 9.59
CA ASN A 193 15.94 -6.77 10.87
C ASN A 193 15.92 -5.63 11.90
#